data_AF-A0A7S9C3L1-F1
#
_entry.id   AF-A0A7S9C3L1-F1
#
_cell.length_a   1.000
_cell.length_b   1.000
_cell.length_c   1.000
_cell.angle_alpha   90.00
_cell.angle_beta   90.00
_cell.angle_gamma   90.00
#
_symmetry.space_group_name_H-M   'P 1'
#
loop_
_entity.id
_entity.type
_entity.pdbx_description
1 polymer ?
#
loop_
_entity_poly.entity_id
_entity_poly.type
_entity_poly.pdbx_seq_one_letter_code
_entity_poly.pdbx_strand_id
1 'polypeptide(L)'
;MNQWIGGALALAALVVGGIFFGWKGVILALTGVVFWLLMQFTRLMRVMRMANSSPVGHVDSAVMLNAKLKPGMKLVEVLPLTLSLGQKASDAPETYVWTDTGGVRVEVVLEHARVARWTLIRPEAAGQ
;
A
#
# COMPACT_ATOMS: atom_id res chain seq x y z
N MET A 1 15.24 -7.71 -2.49
CA MET A 1 16.45 -8.09 -1.72
C MET A 1 16.07 -8.12 -0.25
N ASN A 2 16.15 -9.29 0.38
CA ASN A 2 15.57 -9.55 1.70
C ASN A 2 16.18 -8.60 2.75
N GLN A 3 15.35 -7.81 3.45
CA GLN A 3 15.80 -6.72 4.34
C GLN A 3 16.72 -7.22 5.47
N TRP A 4 16.55 -8.49 5.85
CA TRP A 4 17.40 -9.22 6.78
C TRP A 4 18.87 -9.32 6.35
N ILE A 5 19.15 -9.43 5.05
CA ILE A 5 20.52 -9.59 4.53
C ILE A 5 21.30 -8.29 4.71
N GLY A 6 20.66 -7.14 4.52
CA GLY A 6 21.30 -5.84 4.70
C GLY A 6 21.61 -5.52 6.17
N GLY A 7 20.72 -5.89 7.09
CA GLY A 7 20.96 -5.74 8.53
C GLY A 7 22.12 -6.61 9.02
N ALA A 8 22.20 -7.86 8.55
CA ALA A 8 23.29 -8.78 8.88
C ALA A 8 24.65 -8.28 8.34
N LEU A 9 24.67 -7.75 7.11
CA LEU A 9 25.90 -7.22 6.51
C LEU A 9 26.39 -5.94 7.20
N ALA A 10 25.47 -5.06 7.61
CA ALA A 10 25.78 -3.85 8.37
C ALA A 10 26.39 -4.19 9.74
N LEU A 11 25.85 -5.19 10.43
CA LEU A 11 26.40 -5.69 11.70
C LEU A 11 27.81 -6.28 11.51
N ALA A 12 28.00 -7.09 10.46
CA ALA A 12 29.30 -7.68 10.13
C ALA A 12 30.35 -6.60 9.80
N ALA A 13 29.97 -5.54 9.07
CA ALA A 13 30.87 -4.42 8.76
C ALA A 13 31.28 -3.63 10.02
N LEU A 14 30.38 -3.47 10.98
CA LEU A 14 30.69 -2.87 12.29
C LEU A 14 31.71 -3.69 13.09
N VAL A 15 31.52 -5.01 13.14
CA VAL A 15 32.42 -5.93 13.85
C VAL A 15 33.80 -5.99 13.18
N VAL A 16 33.84 -6.15 11.85
CA VAL A 16 35.10 -6.23 11.09
C VAL A 16 35.84 -4.89 11.10
N GLY A 17 35.13 -3.77 10.94
CA GLY A 17 35.71 -2.43 11.00
C GLY A 17 36.31 -2.10 12.36
N GLY A 18 35.65 -2.51 13.45
CA GLY A 18 36.16 -2.34 14.81
C GLY A 18 37.43 -3.16 15.10
N ILE A 19 37.52 -4.38 14.57
CA ILE A 19 38.68 -5.27 14.77
C ILE A 19 39.90 -4.82 13.96
N PHE A 20 39.72 -4.43 12.68
CA PHE A 20 40.84 -4.17 11.77
C PHE A 20 41.32 -2.71 11.74
N PHE A 21 40.42 -1.73 11.93
CA PHE A 21 40.72 -0.30 11.77
C PHE A 21 40.61 0.52 13.07
N GLY A 22 40.36 -0.16 14.20
CA GLY A 22 40.20 0.47 15.51
C GLY A 22 39.09 1.53 15.50
N TRP A 23 39.32 2.66 16.18
CA TRP A 23 38.32 3.72 16.37
C TRP A 23 37.85 4.37 15.06
N LYS A 24 38.73 4.44 14.05
CA LYS A 24 38.40 4.98 12.72
C LYS A 24 37.43 4.06 11.95
N GLY A 25 37.59 2.75 12.09
CA GLY A 25 36.70 1.76 11.46
C GLY A 25 35.29 1.78 12.04
N VAL A 26 35.16 2.01 13.35
CA VAL A 26 33.85 2.16 14.02
C VAL A 26 33.08 3.36 13.48
N ILE A 27 33.75 4.51 13.31
CA ILE A 27 33.11 5.72 12.77
C ILE A 27 32.64 5.49 11.32
N LEU A 28 33.46 4.84 10.50
CA LEU A 28 33.14 4.56 9.10
C LEU A 28 31.98 3.56 8.97
N ALA A 29 32.00 2.48 9.76
CA ALA A 29 30.93 1.50 9.77
C ALA A 29 29.61 2.09 10.29
N LEU A 30 29.65 2.89 11.36
CA LEU A 30 28.47 3.58 11.88
C LEU A 30 27.84 4.49 10.82
N THR A 31 28.67 5.25 10.08
CA THR A 31 28.20 6.12 9.01
C THR A 31 27.52 5.32 7.88
N GLY A 32 28.11 4.18 7.49
CA GLY A 32 27.53 3.27 6.51
C GLY A 32 26.20 2.66 6.97
N VAL A 33 26.11 2.24 8.23
CA VAL A 33 24.87 1.71 8.83
C VAL A 33 23.78 2.78 8.84
N VAL A 34 24.09 4.00 9.30
CA VAL A 34 23.13 5.11 9.33
C VAL A 34 22.67 5.46 7.91
N PHE A 35 23.59 5.58 6.95
CA PHE A 35 23.25 5.84 5.55
C PHE A 35 22.33 4.76 4.97
N TRP A 36 22.64 3.49 5.25
CA TRP A 36 21.80 2.36 4.85
C TRP A 36 20.40 2.41 5.50
N LEU A 37 20.32 2.73 6.79
CA LEU A 37 19.07 2.90 7.53
C LEU A 37 18.22 4.04 6.97
N LEU A 38 18.84 5.17 6.59
CA LEU A 38 18.15 6.29 5.94
C LEU A 38 17.59 5.87 4.57
N MET A 39 18.35 5.13 3.76
CA MET A 39 17.83 4.57 2.50
C MET A 39 16.67 3.59 2.73
N GLN A 40 16.70 2.80 3.80
CA GLN A 40 15.58 1.94 4.16
C GLN A 40 14.35 2.76 4.59
N PHE A 41 14.58 3.81 5.38
CA PHE A 41 13.52 4.68 5.86
C PHE A 41 12.80 5.42 4.72
N THR A 42 13.52 5.84 3.67
CA THR A 42 12.89 6.44 2.48
C THR A 42 11.94 5.49 1.74
N ARG A 43 12.21 4.18 1.73
CA ARG A 43 11.26 3.18 1.18
C ARG A 43 10.02 3.04 2.06
N LEU A 44 10.20 2.97 3.37
CA LEU A 44 9.09 2.89 4.33
C LEU A 44 8.19 4.13 4.25
N MET A 45 8.79 5.33 4.16
CA MET A 45 8.06 6.58 3.98
C MET A 45 7.31 6.64 2.65
N ARG A 46 7.81 6.03 1.58
CA ARG A 46 7.08 5.96 0.29
C ARG A 46 5.81 5.12 0.42
N VAL A 47 5.88 3.99 1.12
CA VAL A 47 4.73 3.12 1.39
C VAL A 47 3.73 3.80 2.33
N MET A 48 4.21 4.44 3.40
CA MET A 48 3.33 5.20 4.30
C MET A 48 2.73 6.43 3.62
N ARG A 49 3.45 7.12 2.73
CA ARG A 49 2.87 8.20 1.93
C ARG A 49 1.76 7.68 1.03
N MET A 50 1.90 6.52 0.39
CA MET A 50 0.80 5.91 -0.38
C MET A 50 -0.40 5.59 0.51
N ALA A 51 -0.18 5.02 1.70
CA ALA A 51 -1.26 4.71 2.64
C ALA A 51 -1.95 5.97 3.22
N ASN A 52 -1.20 7.04 3.46
CA ASN A 52 -1.71 8.30 4.01
C ASN A 52 -2.21 9.28 2.94
N SER A 53 -1.91 9.01 1.66
CA SER A 53 -2.40 9.78 0.53
C SER A 53 -3.59 9.15 -0.18
N SER A 54 -3.95 7.89 0.11
CA SER A 54 -5.13 7.26 -0.49
C SER A 54 -6.39 8.00 -0.04
N PRO A 55 -6.95 8.88 -0.89
CA PRO A 55 -8.13 9.64 -0.52
C PRO A 55 -9.28 8.67 -0.24
N VAL A 56 -10.26 9.11 0.54
CA VAL A 56 -11.48 8.32 0.77
C VAL A 56 -12.03 7.87 -0.60
N GLY A 57 -12.22 6.57 -0.78
CA GLY A 57 -12.67 6.00 -2.06
C GLY A 57 -11.58 5.72 -3.09
N HIS A 58 -10.31 5.62 -2.71
CA HIS A 58 -9.24 5.22 -3.62
C HIS A 58 -8.80 3.76 -3.43
N VAL A 59 -8.39 3.11 -4.52
CA VAL A 59 -7.85 1.73 -4.51
C VAL A 59 -6.69 1.61 -5.49
N ASP A 60 -5.69 0.79 -5.17
CA ASP A 60 -4.51 0.57 -6.02
C ASP A 60 -4.88 0.06 -7.43
N SER A 61 -5.88 -0.82 -7.54
CA SER A 61 -6.40 -1.31 -8.81
C SER A 61 -7.87 -1.69 -8.71
N ALA A 62 -8.72 -0.94 -9.43
CA ALA A 62 -10.15 -1.21 -9.52
C ALA A 62 -10.43 -2.58 -10.15
N VAL A 63 -9.62 -2.98 -11.13
CA VAL A 63 -9.73 -4.29 -11.80
C VAL A 63 -9.44 -5.44 -10.84
N MET A 64 -8.41 -5.31 -10.02
CA MET A 64 -8.06 -6.33 -9.02
C MET A 64 -9.14 -6.44 -7.94
N LEU A 65 -9.68 -5.30 -7.48
CA LEU A 65 -10.80 -5.29 -6.55
C LEU A 65 -12.01 -6.02 -7.15
N ASN A 66 -12.39 -5.68 -8.38
CA ASN A 66 -13.48 -6.33 -9.11
C ASN A 66 -13.30 -7.85 -9.24
N ALA A 67 -12.07 -8.33 -9.44
CA ALA A 67 -11.77 -9.77 -9.53
C ALA A 67 -11.82 -10.50 -8.17
N LYS A 68 -11.54 -9.80 -7.07
CA LYS A 68 -11.53 -10.36 -5.71
C LYS A 68 -12.89 -10.28 -5.03
N LEU A 69 -13.78 -9.40 -5.49
CA LEU A 69 -15.13 -9.26 -4.96
C LEU A 69 -15.96 -10.54 -5.16
N LYS A 70 -16.78 -10.84 -4.16
CA LYS A 70 -17.64 -12.03 -4.09
C LYS A 70 -18.95 -11.63 -3.43
N PRO A 71 -20.08 -12.21 -3.86
CA PRO A 71 -21.36 -11.96 -3.22
C PRO A 71 -21.33 -12.39 -1.74
N GLY A 72 -21.99 -11.62 -0.88
CA GLY A 72 -22.12 -11.93 0.54
C GLY A 72 -20.99 -11.44 1.45
N MET A 73 -19.88 -10.93 0.89
CA MET A 73 -18.80 -10.32 1.66
C MET A 73 -19.30 -9.12 2.47
N LYS A 74 -18.79 -8.94 3.68
CA LYS A 74 -19.08 -7.74 4.48
C LYS A 74 -18.14 -6.60 4.12
N LEU A 75 -18.52 -5.35 4.38
CA LEU A 75 -17.65 -4.20 4.13
C LEU A 75 -16.29 -4.34 4.85
N VAL A 76 -16.27 -4.89 6.06
CA VAL A 76 -15.05 -5.16 6.83
C VAL A 76 -14.11 -6.19 6.19
N GLU A 77 -14.62 -7.08 5.34
CA GLU A 77 -13.82 -8.05 4.56
C GLU A 77 -13.28 -7.42 3.26
N VAL A 78 -13.90 -6.34 2.79
CA VAL A 78 -13.46 -5.57 1.62
C VAL A 78 -12.34 -4.58 1.99
N LEU A 79 -12.39 -4.00 3.21
CA LEU A 79 -11.37 -3.06 3.71
C LEU A 79 -9.91 -3.51 3.52
N PRO A 80 -9.49 -4.74 3.85
CA PRO A 80 -8.11 -5.17 3.65
C PRO A 80 -7.72 -5.30 2.17
N LEU A 81 -8.69 -5.38 1.25
CA LEU A 81 -8.46 -5.43 -0.20
C LEU A 81 -8.24 -4.04 -0.81
N THR A 82 -8.85 -3.02 -0.22
CA THR A 82 -8.85 -1.65 -0.74
C THR A 82 -7.92 -0.72 0.03
N LEU A 83 -7.62 -1.07 1.28
CA LEU A 83 -6.95 -0.22 2.27
C LEU A 83 -7.66 1.14 2.45
N SER A 84 -8.95 1.20 2.12
CA SER A 84 -9.78 2.41 2.21
C SER A 84 -11.26 2.07 2.40
N LEU A 85 -11.97 2.94 3.13
CA LEU A 85 -13.39 2.77 3.48
C LEU A 85 -14.37 2.82 2.29
N GLY A 86 -13.94 3.31 1.13
CA GLY A 86 -14.83 3.60 -0.01
C GLY A 86 -15.50 4.96 0.12
N GLN A 87 -15.83 5.58 -1.01
CA GLN A 87 -16.64 6.80 -1.04
C GLN A 87 -18.11 6.41 -1.13
N LYS A 88 -18.93 6.87 -0.19
CA LYS A 88 -20.37 6.62 -0.21
C LYS A 88 -21.02 7.40 -1.35
N ALA A 89 -21.71 6.71 -2.26
CA ALA A 89 -22.38 7.30 -3.42
C ALA A 89 -23.91 7.33 -3.27
N SER A 90 -24.51 6.34 -2.59
CA SER A 90 -25.95 6.31 -2.33
C SER A 90 -26.25 5.62 -1.01
N ASP A 91 -27.35 6.02 -0.36
CA ASP A 91 -27.91 5.41 0.85
C ASP A 91 -28.95 4.32 0.53
N ALA A 92 -29.60 4.40 -0.63
CA ALA A 92 -30.70 3.50 -1.01
C ALA A 92 -30.66 3.22 -2.53
N PRO A 93 -30.15 2.05 -2.97
CA PRO A 93 -29.45 1.05 -2.16
C PRO A 93 -28.07 1.56 -1.70
N GLU A 94 -27.61 1.09 -0.54
CA GLU A 94 -26.33 1.48 0.06
C GLU A 94 -25.17 1.17 -0.90
N THR A 95 -24.51 2.20 -1.42
CA THR A 95 -23.52 2.05 -2.49
C THR A 95 -22.21 2.76 -2.15
N TYR A 96 -21.09 2.04 -2.29
CA TYR A 96 -19.75 2.54 -2.09
C TYR A 96 -18.93 2.46 -3.37
N VAL A 97 -18.03 3.42 -3.57
CA VAL A 97 -17.23 3.56 -4.78
C VAL A 97 -15.76 3.60 -4.44
N TRP A 98 -14.98 2.87 -5.22
CA TRP A 98 -13.52 2.95 -5.23
C TRP A 98 -13.04 3.33 -6.62
N THR A 99 -12.11 4.27 -6.70
CA THR A 99 -11.50 4.76 -7.95
C THR A 99 -10.01 4.50 -7.93
N ASP A 100 -9.45 3.94 -9.00
CA ASP A 100 -8.00 3.80 -9.15
C ASP A 100 -7.35 5.02 -9.80
N THR A 101 -6.02 5.04 -9.85
CA THR A 101 -5.26 6.16 -10.44
C THR A 101 -5.52 6.33 -11.94
N GLY A 102 -6.01 5.28 -12.61
CA GLY A 102 -6.38 5.30 -14.04
C GLY A 102 -7.80 5.80 -14.29
N GLY A 103 -8.54 6.20 -13.26
CA GLY A 103 -9.93 6.66 -13.38
C GLY A 103 -10.95 5.53 -13.53
N VAL A 104 -10.54 4.27 -13.41
CA VAL A 104 -11.45 3.12 -13.38
C VAL A 104 -12.10 3.06 -12.00
N ARG A 105 -13.42 2.86 -11.96
CA ARG A 105 -14.22 2.85 -10.74
C ARG A 105 -14.85 1.49 -10.52
N VAL A 106 -14.97 1.08 -9.27
CA VAL A 106 -15.81 -0.05 -8.85
C VAL A 106 -16.89 0.49 -7.95
N GLU A 107 -18.14 0.32 -8.36
CA GLU A 107 -19.29 0.58 -7.50
C GLU A 107 -19.74 -0.74 -6.87
N VAL A 108 -19.85 -0.76 -5.55
CA VAL A 108 -20.29 -1.92 -4.79
C VAL A 108 -21.59 -1.56 -4.09
N VAL A 109 -22.63 -2.30 -4.42
CA VAL A 109 -23.95 -2.18 -3.80
C VAL A 109 -24.04 -3.18 -2.66
N LEU A 110 -24.37 -2.68 -1.48
CA LEU A 110 -24.64 -3.48 -0.30
C LEU A 110 -26.14 -3.58 -0.04
N GLU A 111 -26.56 -4.79 0.31
CA GLU A 111 -27.88 -5.07 0.86
C GLU A 111 -27.67 -5.84 2.17
N HIS A 112 -28.37 -5.42 3.23
CA HIS A 112 -28.19 -6.02 4.56
C HIS A 112 -26.72 -6.04 5.03
N ALA A 113 -25.98 -4.95 4.77
CA ALA A 113 -24.55 -4.79 5.07
C ALA A 113 -23.61 -5.82 4.40
N ARG A 114 -24.04 -6.41 3.28
CA ARG A 114 -23.25 -7.37 2.48
C ARG A 114 -23.24 -7.00 1.02
N VAL A 115 -22.13 -7.29 0.34
CA VAL A 115 -21.98 -7.10 -1.10
C VAL A 115 -23.04 -7.92 -1.83
N ALA A 116 -24.01 -7.23 -2.43
CA ALA A 116 -25.05 -7.84 -3.26
C ALA A 116 -24.57 -7.94 -4.71
N ARG A 117 -24.04 -6.83 -5.25
CA ARG A 117 -23.52 -6.73 -6.61
C ARG A 117 -22.46 -5.66 -6.70
N TRP A 118 -21.66 -5.71 -7.75
CA TRP A 118 -20.69 -4.68 -8.06
C TRP A 118 -20.57 -4.47 -9.57
N THR A 119 -20.15 -3.27 -9.96
CA THR A 119 -19.98 -2.89 -11.36
C THR A 119 -18.62 -2.22 -11.54
N LEU A 120 -17.84 -2.70 -12.51
CA LEU A 120 -16.61 -2.06 -12.95
C LEU A 120 -16.95 -1.03 -14.04
N ILE A 121 -16.73 0.25 -13.73
CA ILE A 121 -16.93 1.37 -14.64
C ILE A 121 -15.56 1.81 -15.13
N ARG A 122 -15.30 1.64 -16.43
CA ARG A 122 -14.09 2.20 -17.05
C ARG A 122 -14.34 3.69 -17.31
N PRO A 123 -13.29 4.54 -17.23
CA PRO A 123 -13.41 5.90 -17.70
C PRO A 123 -13.83 5.85 -19.18
N GLU A 124 -14.76 6.71 -19.57
CA GLU A 124 -15.02 6.91 -21.00
C GLU A 124 -13.69 7.31 -21.63
N ALA A 125 -13.24 6.53 -22.62
CA ALA A 125 -12.13 6.95 -23.45
C ALA A 125 -12.53 8.33 -23.98
N ALA A 126 -11.78 9.37 -23.62
CA ALA A 126 -11.96 10.68 -24.20
C ALA A 126 -11.88 10.51 -25.71
N GLY A 127 -13.04 10.45 -26.36
CA GLY A 127 -13.15 10.31 -27.79
C GLY A 127 -12.71 11.63 -28.40
N GLN A 128 -11.47 11.66 -28.90
CA GLN A 128 -11.01 12.54 -29.97
C GLN A 128 -10.01 11.75 -30.83
#